data_AF-A0A168M4E7-F1
#
_entry.id   AF-A0A168M4E7-F1
#
_cell.length_a   1.000
_cell.length_b   1.000
_cell.length_c   1.000
_cell.angle_alpha   90.00
_cell.angle_beta   90.00
_cell.angle_gamma   90.00
#
_symmetry.space_group_name_H-M   'P 1'
#
loop_
_entity.id
_entity.type
_entity.pdbx_description
1 polymer ?
#
loop_
_entity_poly.entity_id
_entity_poly.type
_entity_poly.pdbx_seq_one_letter_code
_entity_poly.pdbx_strand_id
1 'polypeptide(L)' 'MPVKYVGKIIEIMYMDQSGKITQRRIEVNSIRNGLIRAICLMTGSPRTFRIDNILAWQAPRTAVREAV' A
#
# COMPACT_ATOMS: atom_id res chain seq x y z
N MET A 1 1.34 -6.09 7.94
CA MET A 1 0.14 -5.32 7.56
C MET A 1 -1.12 -6.18 7.71
N PRO A 2 -2.21 -5.68 8.32
CA PRO A 2 -3.44 -6.46 8.54
C PRO A 2 -4.21 -6.84 7.27
N VAL A 3 -4.84 -8.03 7.23
CA VAL A 3 -5.64 -8.51 6.09
C VAL A 3 -6.89 -7.67 5.80
N LYS A 4 -7.38 -6.86 6.75
CA LYS A 4 -8.53 -5.94 6.58
C LYS A 4 -8.33 -4.86 5.50
N TYR A 5 -7.12 -4.75 4.95
CA TYR A 5 -6.79 -3.82 3.87
C TYR A 5 -6.87 -4.46 2.47
N VAL A 6 -7.08 -5.78 2.35
CA VAL A 6 -7.36 -6.40 1.05
C VAL A 6 -8.61 -5.76 0.43
N GLY A 7 -8.53 -5.43 -0.86
CA GLY A 7 -9.54 -4.68 -1.61
C GLY A 7 -9.56 -3.17 -1.33
N LYS A 8 -8.63 -2.65 -0.52
CA LYS A 8 -8.56 -1.22 -0.21
C LYS A 8 -7.35 -0.56 -0.88
N ILE A 9 -7.53 0.70 -1.20
CA ILE A 9 -6.44 1.59 -1.57
C ILE A 9 -5.83 2.15 -0.28
N ILE A 10 -4.53 2.01 -0.14
CA ILE A 10 -3.75 2.49 1.00
C ILE A 10 -2.56 3.29 0.48
N GLU A 11 -1.89 3.99 1.38
CA GLU A 11 -0.60 4.59 1.11
C GLU A 11 0.46 4.02 2.04
N ILE A 12 1.63 3.73 1.49
CA ILE A 12 2.77 3.12 2.20
C ILE A 12 4.04 3.94 2.00
N MET A 13 4.89 3.94 3.02
CA MET A 13 6.30 4.31 2.91
C MET A 13 7.10 3.03 2.73
N TYR A 14 7.65 2.82 1.53
CA TYR A 14 8.35 1.60 1.15
C TYR A 14 9.84 1.86 0.93
N MET A 15 10.68 1.05 1.56
CA MET A 15 12.14 1.07 1.37
C MET A 15 12.55 -0.07 0.44
N ASP A 16 13.20 0.25 -0.68
CA ASP A 16 13.77 -0.78 -1.55
C ASP A 16 15.11 -1.33 -1.03
N GLN A 17 15.68 -2.28 -1.75
CA GLN A 17 16.93 -2.95 -1.37
C GLN A 17 18.16 -2.03 -1.38
N SER A 18 18.09 -0.89 -2.07
CA SER A 18 19.15 0.13 -2.05
C SER A 18 19.01 1.13 -0.90
N GLY A 19 17.99 0.97 -0.05
CA GLY A 19 17.66 1.91 1.02
C GLY A 19 16.84 3.11 0.56
N LYS A 20 16.46 3.19 -0.72
CA LYS A 20 15.64 4.30 -1.23
C LYS A 20 14.20 4.17 -0.71
N ILE A 21 13.76 5.21 -0.02
CA ILE A 21 12.41 5.32 0.52
C ILE A 21 11.52 6.00 -0.52
N THR A 22 10.33 5.42 -0.77
CA THR A 22 9.32 5.98 -1.66
C THR A 22 7.94 5.94 -1.01
N GLN A 23 7.16 6.98 -1.22
CA GLN A 23 5.73 6.99 -0.91
C GLN A 23 4.97 6.35 -2.08
N ARG A 24 4.10 5.39 -1.79
CA ARG A 24 3.36 4.63 -2.81
C ARG A 24 1.89 4.54 -2.44
N ARG A 25 1.02 4.86 -3.39
CA ARG A 25 -0.41 4.54 -3.32
C ARG A 25 -0.67 3.21 -4.02
N ILE A 26 -1.21 2.24 -3.30
CA ILE A 26 -1.40 0.87 -3.81
C ILE A 26 -2.80 0.35 -3.51
N GLU A 27 -3.36 -0.41 -4.46
CA GLU A 27 -4.57 -1.21 -4.25
C GLU A 27 -4.16 -2.62 -3.83
N VAL A 28 -4.55 -3.06 -2.63
CA VAL A 28 -4.10 -4.34 -2.08
C VAL A 28 -4.96 -5.48 -2.63
N ASN A 29 -4.36 -6.35 -3.45
CA ASN A 29 -5.05 -7.50 -4.03
C ASN A 29 -4.99 -8.72 -3.10
N SER A 30 -3.83 -8.95 -2.45
CA SER A 30 -3.69 -10.04 -1.47
C SER A 30 -2.53 -9.80 -0.52
N ILE A 31 -2.63 -10.37 0.69
CA ILE A 31 -1.57 -10.40 1.69
C ILE A 31 -1.36 -11.85 2.11
N ARG A 32 -0.22 -12.45 1.78
CA ARG A 32 0.16 -13.82 2.18
C ARG A 32 1.68 -13.96 2.27
N ASN A 33 2.17 -14.79 3.19
CA ASN A 33 3.59 -15.16 3.32
C ASN A 33 4.55 -13.95 3.38
N GLY A 34 4.21 -12.92 4.17
CA GLY A 34 5.06 -11.71 4.29
C GLY A 34 5.04 -10.79 3.06
N LEU A 35 4.21 -11.08 2.05
CA LEU A 35 4.14 -10.33 0.80
C LEU A 35 2.76 -9.69 0.61
N ILE A 36 2.77 -8.53 -0.02
CA ILE A 36 1.59 -7.83 -0.52
C ILE A 36 1.65 -7.85 -2.04
N ARG A 37 0.66 -8.46 -2.70
CA ARG A 37 0.43 -8.25 -4.14
C ARG A 37 -0.55 -7.10 -4.31
N ALA A 38 -0.20 -6.13 -5.13
CA ALA A 38 -0.98 -4.92 -5.28
C ALA A 38 -0.83 -4.31 -6.68
N ILE A 39 -1.78 -3.45 -7.07
CA ILE A 39 -1.58 -2.54 -8.19
C ILE A 39 -0.94 -1.26 -7.67
N CYS A 40 0.20 -0.88 -8.22
CA CYS A 40 0.85 0.39 -7.93
C CYS A 40 0.17 1.49 -8.72
N LEU A 41 -0.64 2.32 -8.07
CA LEU A 41 -1.49 3.31 -8.77
C LEU A 41 -0.69 4.41 -9.47
N MET A 42 0.55 4.66 -9.06
CA MET A 42 1.45 5.58 -9.76
C MET A 42 1.86 5.09 -11.16
N THR A 43 1.92 3.77 -11.38
CA THR A 43 2.35 3.18 -12.66
C THR A 43 1.27 2.34 -13.33
N GLY A 44 0.13 2.13 -12.68
CA GLY A 44 -0.94 1.23 -13.14
C GLY A 44 -0.54 -0.25 -13.18
N SER A 45 0.64 -0.62 -12.67
CA SER A 45 1.21 -1.95 -12.88
C SER A 45 1.13 -2.82 -11.63
N PRO A 46 0.95 -4.14 -11.75
CA PRO A 46 1.08 -5.08 -10.64
C PRO A 46 2.49 -5.04 -10.03
N ARG A 47 2.57 -5.00 -8.70
CA ARG A 47 3.83 -5.10 -7.94
C ARG A 47 3.65 -5.96 -6.69
N THR A 48 4.74 -6.59 -6.27
CA THR A 48 4.82 -7.29 -4.99
C THR A 48 5.70 -6.50 -4.04
N PHE A 49 5.22 -6.25 -2.82
CA PHE A 49 5.93 -5.55 -1.76
C PHE A 49 6.20 -6.50 -0.60
N ARG A 50 7.42 -6.47 -0.05
CA ARG A 50 7.72 -7.15 1.21
C ARG A 50 7.16 -6.35 2.37
N ILE A 51 6.45 -6.99 3.29
CA ILE A 51 5.89 -6.33 4.47
C ILE A 51 7.02 -5.75 5.33
N ASP A 52 8.13 -6.47 5.46
CA ASP A 52 9.29 -6.04 6.27
C ASP A 52 9.97 -4.77 5.72
N ASN A 53 9.69 -4.43 4.46
CA ASN A 53 10.20 -3.22 3.80
C ASN A 53 9.20 -2.04 3.87
N ILE A 54 8.05 -2.22 4.53
CA ILE A 54 7.07 -1.15 4.76
C ILE A 54 7.40 -0.48 6.10
N LEU A 55 7.84 0.77 6.03
CA LEU A 55 8.23 1.56 7.21
C LEU A 55 7.02 2.17 7.91
N ALA A 56 6.00 2.54 7.14
CA ALA A 56 4.73 3.09 7.63
C ALA A 56 3.63 2.88 6.59
N TRP A 57 2.37 2.92 7.02
CA TRP A 57 1.22 2.95 6.12
C TRP A 57 0.07 3.74 6.72
N GLN A 58 -0.78 4.28 5.86
CA GLN A 58 -2.04 4.90 6.26
C GLN A 58 -3.24 4.25 5.57
N ALA A 59 -4.34 4.17 6.31
CA ALA A 59 -5.63 3.76 5.77
C ALA A 59 -6.10 4.77 4.70
N PRO A 60 -6.99 4.36 3.77
CA PRO A 60 -7.64 5.32 2.89
C PRO A 60 -8.24 6.43 3.75
N ARG A 61 -7.92 7.68 3.41
CA ARG A 61 -8.61 8.83 4.01
C ARG A 61 -10.08 8.69 3.59
N THR A 62 -10.94 8.31 4.53
CA THR A 62 -12.38 8.52 4.35
C THR A 62 -12.54 10.03 4.24
N ALA A 63 -12.82 10.52 3.04
CA ALA A 63 -13.36 11.85 2.91
C ALA A 63 -14.73 11.79 3.58
N VAL A 64 -14.83 12.32 4.80
CA VAL A 64 -16.11 12.87 5.25
C VAL A 64 -16.44 13.93 4.20
N ARG A 65 -17.39 13.62 3.32
CA ARG A 65 -18.05 14.66 2.54
C ARG A 65 -18.80 15.47 3.58
N GLU A 66 -18.25 16.61 4.00
CA GLU A 66 -19.08 17.65 4.59
C GLU A 66 -20.06 18.04 3.49
N ALA A 67 -21.30 17.59 3.65
CA ALA A 67 -22.39 18.07 2.84
C ALA A 67 -22.62 19.53 3.25
N VAL A 68 -22.28 20.45 2.35
CA VAL A 68 -22.78 21.84 2.38
C VAL A 68 -24.20 21.85 1.87
#